data_AF-A0A950KF54-F1
#
_entry.id   AF-A0A950KF54-F1
#
_cell.length_a   1.000
_cell.length_b   1.000
_cell.length_c   1.000
_cell.angle_alpha   90.00
_cell.angle_beta   90.00
_cell.angle_gamma   90.00
#
_symmetry.space_group_name_H-M   'P 1'
#
loop_
_entity.id
_entity.type
_entity.pdbx_description
1 polymer ?
#
loop_
_entity_poly.entity_id
_entity_poly.type
_entity_poly.pdbx_seq_one_letter_code
_entity_poly.pdbx_strand_id
1 'polypeptide(L)'
;MNKPNSFAFKVVFNHPDGFHSHRGAFSLKGRSVIVEVEPEGMASFMGFQHSNDVDRYLAEDTAQQAALQTIQKDFPEGFAPSCDIVQLHRLPDELRRRLPTLHAGRAFAWLV
;
A
#
# COMPACT_ATOMS: atom_id res chain seq x y z
N MET A 1 -17.01 -2.54 19.45
CA MET A 1 -16.93 -3.19 18.11
C MET A 1 -15.46 -3.39 17.80
N ASN A 2 -14.96 -4.63 17.85
CA ASN A 2 -13.64 -4.96 17.33
C ASN A 2 -13.72 -4.79 15.81
N LYS A 3 -13.00 -3.80 15.25
CA LYS A 3 -12.83 -3.73 13.79
C LYS A 3 -12.22 -5.07 13.33
N PRO A 4 -12.64 -5.62 12.17
CA PRO A 4 -11.92 -6.74 11.58
C PRO A 4 -10.44 -6.34 11.46
N ASN A 5 -9.53 -7.25 11.79
CA ASN A 5 -8.09 -6.99 11.79
C ASN A 5 -7.65 -6.54 10.40
N SER A 6 -7.53 -5.22 10.18
CA SER A 6 -6.94 -4.67 8.97
C SER A 6 -5.46 -4.98 8.92
N PHE A 7 -4.93 -5.16 7.72
CA PHE A 7 -3.51 -5.29 7.50
C PHE A 7 -2.93 -3.92 7.20
N ALA A 8 -1.79 -3.60 7.81
CA ALA A 8 -1.06 -2.37 7.53
C ALA A 8 0.31 -2.72 6.94
N PHE A 9 0.70 -2.02 5.88
CA PHE A 9 1.96 -2.23 5.18
C PHE A 9 2.65 -0.90 4.93
N LYS A 10 3.98 -0.90 4.98
CA LYS A 10 4.82 0.17 4.47
C LYS A 10 5.48 -0.30 3.19
N VAL A 11 5.22 0.41 2.09
CA VAL A 11 5.83 0.20 0.79
C VAL A 11 6.91 1.25 0.59
N VAL A 12 8.16 0.81 0.49
CA VAL A 12 9.34 1.66 0.28
C VAL A 12 9.75 1.53 -1.17
N PHE A 13 9.80 2.64 -1.89
CA PHE A 13 10.18 2.62 -3.30
C PHE A 13 11.70 2.72 -3.43
N ASN A 14 12.27 1.73 -4.08
CA ASN A 14 13.67 1.70 -4.42
C ASN A 14 13.82 2.27 -5.82
N HIS A 15 14.59 3.35 -5.94
CA HIS A 15 14.93 3.92 -7.23
C HIS A 15 16.40 3.67 -7.55
N PRO A 16 16.72 3.23 -8.78
CA PRO A 16 18.08 3.38 -9.26
C PRO A 16 18.39 4.88 -9.30
N ASP A 17 19.47 5.28 -8.62
CA ASP A 17 19.96 6.67 -8.61
C ASP A 17 20.09 7.15 -10.08
N GLY A 18 19.34 8.20 -10.45
CA GLY A 18 19.39 8.79 -11.80
C GLY A 18 18.05 9.06 -12.48
N PHE A 19 16.92 8.63 -11.92
CA PHE A 19 15.60 8.98 -12.46
C PHE A 19 15.24 10.44 -12.11
N HIS A 20 15.75 11.38 -12.90
CA HIS A 20 15.34 12.78 -12.86
C HIS A 20 14.12 12.97 -13.75
N SER A 21 12.93 13.10 -13.16
CA SER A 21 11.74 13.50 -13.90
C SER A 21 12.00 14.82 -14.66
N HIS A 22 11.70 14.84 -15.95
CA HIS A 22 11.77 16.03 -16.83
C HIS A 22 10.85 17.18 -16.38
N ARG A 23 9.96 16.96 -15.40
CA ARG A 23 9.22 17.99 -14.68
C ARG A 23 9.71 18.05 -13.24
N GLY A 24 10.76 18.85 -13.02
CA GLY A 24 11.14 19.41 -11.70
C GLY A 24 11.04 18.48 -10.49
N ALA A 25 12.16 17.86 -10.12
CA ALA A 25 12.47 17.47 -8.73
C ALA A 25 11.50 16.52 -7.99
N PHE A 26 11.06 15.43 -8.60
CA PHE A 26 10.46 14.32 -7.85
C PHE A 26 11.53 13.29 -7.47
N SER A 27 12.09 13.44 -6.28
CA SER A 27 12.90 12.38 -5.66
C SER A 27 12.01 11.54 -4.74
N LEU A 28 11.81 10.27 -5.10
CA LEU A 28 11.24 9.26 -4.19
C LEU A 28 12.27 8.73 -3.19
N LYS A 29 13.50 9.27 -3.19
CA LYS A 29 14.54 8.90 -2.24
C LYS A 29 14.04 9.22 -0.82
N GLY A 30 13.69 8.18 -0.09
CA GLY A 30 13.12 8.28 1.25
C GLY A 30 11.59 8.45 1.34
N ARG A 31 10.87 8.42 0.21
CA ARG A 31 9.39 8.42 0.22
C ARG A 31 8.88 7.00 0.37
N SER A 32 7.84 6.85 1.18
CA SER A 32 7.16 5.57 1.35
C SER A 32 5.65 5.78 1.30
N VAL A 33 4.92 4.73 0.95
CA VAL A 33 3.47 4.75 1.06
C VAL A 33 3.09 3.78 2.15
N ILE A 34 2.30 4.24 3.10
CA ILE A 34 1.67 3.35 4.09
C ILE A 34 0.30 3.00 3.56
N VAL A 35 -0.03 1.71 3.56
CA VAL A 35 -1.30 1.18 3.06
C VAL A 35 -1.99 0.39 4.15
N GLU A 36 -3.26 0.69 4.40
CA GLU A 36 -4.16 -0.13 5.19
C GLU A 36 -5.10 -0.88 4.23
N VAL A 37 -5.21 -2.19 4.41
CA VAL A 37 -6.10 -3.06 3.63
C VAL A 37 -7.10 -3.70 4.56
N GLU A 38 -8.38 -3.48 4.31
CA GLU A 38 -9.45 -4.20 5.01
C GLU A 38 -9.51 -5.66 4.52
N PRO A 39 -9.62 -6.65 5.43
CA PRO A 39 -9.61 -8.05 5.05
C PRO A 39 -10.79 -8.39 4.16
N GLU A 40 -10.60 -9.36 3.27
CA GLU A 40 -11.69 -9.85 2.45
C GLU A 40 -12.64 -10.69 3.31
N GLY A 41 -13.86 -10.17 3.56
CA GLY A 41 -14.91 -10.91 4.29
C GLY A 41 -15.45 -12.16 3.56
N MET A 42 -14.66 -12.77 2.66
CA MET A 42 -15.02 -13.95 1.88
C MET A 42 -15.07 -15.24 2.72
N ALA A 43 -14.47 -15.24 3.92
CA ALA A 43 -14.43 -16.40 4.81
C ALA A 43 -15.81 -16.93 5.26
N SER A 44 -16.90 -16.18 5.07
CA SER A 44 -18.24 -16.63 5.46
C SER A 44 -19.02 -17.39 4.37
N PHE A 45 -18.59 -17.38 3.10
CA PHE A 45 -19.44 -17.89 2.01
C PHE A 45 -19.08 -19.28 1.48
N MET A 46 -17.90 -19.85 1.77
CA MET A 46 -17.48 -21.12 1.16
C MET A 46 -16.84 -22.15 2.09
N GLY A 47 -16.90 -22.00 3.42
CA GLY A 47 -16.45 -23.06 4.34
C GLY A 47 -14.94 -23.40 4.26
N PHE A 48 -14.18 -22.69 3.43
CA PHE A 48 -12.73 -22.71 3.43
C PHE A 48 -12.28 -21.85 4.61
N GLN A 49 -11.65 -22.48 5.60
CA GLN A 49 -10.79 -21.75 6.52
C GLN A 49 -9.67 -21.14 5.67
N HIS A 50 -9.81 -19.86 5.32
CA HIS A 50 -8.69 -19.10 4.78
C HIS A 50 -7.56 -19.21 5.81
N SER A 51 -6.43 -19.77 5.40
CA SER A 51 -5.23 -19.67 6.23
C SER A 51 -4.87 -18.19 6.28
N ASN A 52 -4.50 -17.70 7.47
CA ASN A 52 -4.07 -16.31 7.65
C ASN A 52 -2.96 -15.89 6.65
N ASP A 53 -2.20 -16.86 6.11
CA ASP A 53 -1.19 -16.64 5.10
C ASP A 53 -1.74 -16.24 3.73
N VAL A 54 -2.87 -16.82 3.30
CA VAL A 54 -3.51 -16.45 2.02
C VAL A 54 -4.07 -15.05 2.08
N ASP A 55 -4.77 -14.71 3.16
CA ASP A 55 -5.35 -13.37 3.34
C ASP A 55 -4.25 -12.31 3.44
N ARG A 56 -3.15 -12.64 4.11
CA ARG A 56 -1.96 -11.77 4.17
C ARG A 56 -1.36 -11.56 2.79
N TYR A 57 -1.17 -12.62 2.01
CA TYR A 57 -0.59 -12.52 0.67
C TYR A 57 -1.45 -11.65 -0.26
N LEU A 58 -2.78 -11.83 -0.23
CA LEU A 58 -3.71 -11.00 -1.01
C LEU A 58 -3.69 -9.53 -0.55
N ALA A 59 -3.62 -9.30 0.77
CA ALA A 59 -3.51 -7.95 1.31
C ALA A 59 -2.17 -7.28 0.94
N GLU A 60 -1.09 -8.05 0.87
CA GLU A 60 0.23 -7.58 0.44
C GLU A 60 0.22 -7.16 -1.04
N ASP A 61 -0.30 -8.00 -1.94
CA ASP A 61 -0.46 -7.68 -3.37
C ASP A 61 -1.34 -6.44 -3.55
N THR A 62 -2.48 -6.37 -2.85
CA THR A 62 -3.37 -5.22 -2.84
C THR A 62 -2.64 -3.94 -2.37
N ALA A 63 -1.82 -4.06 -1.32
CA ALA A 63 -1.05 -2.93 -0.81
C ALA A 63 -0.01 -2.44 -1.81
N GLN A 64 0.69 -3.34 -2.50
CA GLN A 64 1.65 -2.96 -3.55
C GLN A 64 0.95 -2.23 -4.71
N GLN A 65 -0.18 -2.76 -5.20
CA GLN A 65 -0.93 -2.13 -6.29
C GLN A 65 -1.44 -0.74 -5.90
N ALA A 66 -2.01 -0.59 -4.70
CA ALA A 66 -2.48 0.71 -4.21
C ALA A 66 -1.33 1.70 -4.02
N ALA A 67 -0.17 1.23 -3.54
CA ALA A 67 1.01 2.07 -3.38
C ALA A 67 1.54 2.56 -4.74
N LEU A 68 1.59 1.69 -5.75
CA LEU A 68 1.96 2.05 -7.13
C LEU A 68 0.99 3.07 -7.71
N GLN A 69 -0.32 2.86 -7.57
CA GLN A 69 -1.34 3.81 -8.05
C GLN A 69 -1.23 5.18 -7.36
N THR A 70 -0.88 5.21 -6.08
CA THR A 70 -0.73 6.45 -5.30
C THR A 70 0.32 7.39 -5.91
N ILE A 71 1.39 6.81 -6.48
CA ILE A 71 2.50 7.55 -7.09
C ILE A 71 2.51 7.49 -8.61
N GLN A 72 1.60 6.74 -9.25
CA GLN A 72 1.57 6.53 -10.71
C GLN A 72 1.51 7.85 -11.49
N LYS A 73 0.74 8.82 -10.99
CA LYS A 73 0.64 10.17 -11.57
C LYS A 73 1.96 10.95 -11.57
N ASP A 74 2.92 10.54 -10.73
CA ASP A 74 4.22 11.18 -10.60
C ASP A 74 5.26 10.57 -11.58
N PHE A 75 4.86 9.57 -12.37
CA PHE A 75 5.74 8.85 -13.29
C PHE A 75 5.28 8.87 -14.75
N PRO A 76 6.23 8.71 -15.69
CA PRO A 76 5.90 8.42 -17.07
C PRO A 76 5.21 7.06 -17.18
N GLU A 77 4.30 6.97 -18.15
CA GLU A 77 3.58 5.75 -18.48
C GLU A 77 4.55 4.60 -18.79
N GLY A 78 4.28 3.42 -18.23
CA GLY A 78 5.13 2.22 -18.38
C GLY A 78 6.30 2.12 -17.39
N PHE A 79 6.50 3.09 -16.50
CA PHE A 79 7.51 3.00 -15.45
C PHE A 79 6.99 2.20 -14.24
N ALA A 80 7.74 1.16 -13.85
CA ALA A 80 7.45 0.34 -12.68
C ALA A 80 8.62 0.42 -11.68
N PRO A 81 8.52 1.20 -10.58
CA PRO A 81 9.55 1.21 -9.55
C PRO A 81 9.62 -0.13 -8.85
N SER A 82 10.82 -0.57 -8.49
CA SER A 82 10.95 -1.66 -7.52
C SER A 82 10.54 -1.15 -6.13
N CYS A 83 9.97 -2.04 -5.33
CA CYS A 83 9.58 -1.69 -3.97
C CYS A 83 9.85 -2.83 -3.00
N ASP A 84 10.16 -2.46 -1.77
CA ASP A 84 10.16 -3.35 -0.63
C ASP A 84 8.86 -3.13 0.15
N ILE A 85 8.24 -4.21 0.60
CA ILE A 85 7.06 -4.17 1.42
C ILE A 85 7.36 -4.72 2.81
N VAL A 86 6.93 -3.98 3.83
CA VAL A 86 7.10 -4.35 5.24
C VAL A 86 5.75 -4.32 5.91
N GLN A 87 5.31 -5.45 6.44
CA GLN A 87 4.10 -5.51 7.25
C GLN A 87 4.31 -4.76 8.56
N LEU A 88 3.35 -3.89 8.89
CA LEU A 88 3.29 -3.17 10.16
C LEU A 88 2.34 -3.90 11.11
N HIS A 89 2.60 -3.76 12.41
CA HIS A 89 1.69 -4.28 13.42
C HIS A 89 0.33 -3.57 13.41
N ARG A 90 0.32 -2.27 13.09
CA ARG A 90 -0.89 -1.44 12.98
C ARG A 90 -0.63 -0.18 12.16
N LEU A 91 -1.70 0.47 11.68
CA LEU A 91 -1.62 1.79 11.08
C LEU A 91 -1.08 2.83 12.10
N PRO A 92 -0.06 3.65 11.75
CA PRO A 92 0.45 4.71 12.61
C PRO A 92 -0.65 5.71 13.03
N ASP A 93 -0.60 6.15 14.29
CA ASP A 93 -1.65 6.99 14.88
C ASP A 93 -1.76 8.39 14.24
N GLU A 94 -0.68 8.87 13.63
CA GLU A 94 -0.68 10.12 12.84
C GLU A 94 -1.53 10.01 11.57
N LEU A 95 -1.55 8.83 10.93
CA LEU A 95 -2.29 8.60 9.70
C LEU A 95 -3.78 8.38 9.95
N ARG A 96 -4.15 7.85 11.12
CA ARG A 96 -5.56 7.69 11.53
C ARG A 96 -6.36 8.99 11.52
N ARG A 97 -5.68 10.13 11.66
CA ARG A 97 -6.29 11.47 11.67
C ARG A 97 -6.15 12.20 10.34
N ARG A 98 -5.45 11.61 9.36
CA ARG A 98 -5.22 12.18 8.04
C ARG A 98 -6.08 11.46 7.00
N LEU A 99 -6.61 12.21 6.05
CA LEU A 99 -7.27 11.61 4.89
C LEU A 99 -6.25 10.85 4.03
N PRO A 100 -6.62 9.68 3.47
CA PRO A 100 -5.75 8.93 2.57
C PRO A 100 -5.50 9.72 1.28
N THR A 101 -4.31 9.55 0.73
CA THR A 101 -3.93 10.07 -0.59
C THR A 101 -4.67 9.33 -1.71
N LEU A 102 -4.94 8.03 -1.52
CA LEU A 102 -5.70 7.20 -2.44
C LEU A 102 -6.66 6.32 -1.65
N HIS A 103 -7.89 6.20 -2.17
CA HIS A 103 -8.88 5.24 -1.72
C HIS A 103 -9.23 4.33 -2.90
N ALA A 104 -8.75 3.08 -2.87
CA ALA A 104 -8.92 2.11 -3.94
C ALA A 104 -9.60 0.85 -3.41
N GLY A 105 -10.93 0.78 -3.55
CA GLY A 105 -11.72 -0.31 -3.01
C GLY A 105 -11.59 -0.40 -1.48
N ARG A 106 -10.85 -1.40 -1.00
CA ARG A 106 -10.59 -1.70 0.42
C ARG A 106 -9.19 -1.29 0.89
N ALA A 107 -8.42 -0.68 0.00
CA ALA A 107 -7.09 -0.17 0.28
C ALA A 107 -7.12 1.35 0.46
N PHE A 108 -6.53 1.79 1.56
CA PHE A 108 -6.34 3.19 1.90
C PHE A 108 -4.85 3.46 1.94
N ALA A 109 -4.37 4.40 1.14
CA ALA A 109 -2.94 4.66 1.02
C ALA A 109 -2.61 6.11 1.39
N TRP A 110 -1.54 6.30 2.15
CA TRP A 110 -1.01 7.60 2.54
C TRP A 110 0.43 7.73 2.05
N LEU A 111 0.70 8.78 1.28
CA LEU A 111 2.07 9.15 0.94
C LEU A 111 2.76 9.79 2.16
N VAL A 112 3.93 9.27 2.52
CA VAL A 112 4.75 9.66 3.68
C VAL A 112 6.14 10.09 3.22
#